data_AF-A0A5K0XFS2-F1
#
_entry.id   AF-A0A5K0XFS2-F1
#
_cell.length_a   1.000
_cell.length_b   1.000
_cell.length_c   1.000
_cell.angle_alpha   90.00
_cell.angle_beta   90.00
_cell.angle_gamma   90.00
#
_symmetry.space_group_name_H-M   'P 1'
#
loop_
_entity.id
_entity.type
_entity.pdbx_description
1 polymer ?
#
loop_
_entity_poly.entity_id
_entity_poly.type
_entity_poly.pdbx_seq_one_letter_code
_entity_poly.pdbx_strand_id
1 'polypeptide(L)' 'VLIGCDGVRSMVAPWLGLLQPVHSGRSAVRSIGVFPDGHGFEHELQQVLGQGIRAGFLPLSDKEIFWFLTFKTPKE' A
#
# COMPACT_ATOMS: atom_id res chain seq x y z
N VAL A 1 -22.36 -13.69 -18.42
CA VAL A 1 -21.60 -12.57 -17.81
C VAL A 1 -20.33 -13.15 -17.19
N LEU A 2 -19.17 -12.49 -17.35
CA LEU A 2 -17.89 -12.88 -16.74
C LEU A 2 -17.48 -11.82 -15.73
N ILE A 3 -17.06 -12.23 -14.52
CA ILE A 3 -16.56 -11.34 -13.47
C ILE A 3 -15.12 -11.77 -13.12
N GLY A 4 -14.13 -11.01 -13.60
CA GLY A 4 -12.70 -11.28 -13.38
C GLY A 4 -12.16 -10.63 -12.12
N CYS A 5 -12.48 -11.17 -10.93
CA CYS A 5 -11.97 -10.71 -9.63
C CYS A 5 -10.71 -11.49 -9.18
N ASP A 6 -9.83 -11.86 -10.10
CA ASP A 6 -8.66 -12.74 -9.87
C ASP A 6 -7.34 -11.99 -9.59
N GLY A 7 -7.39 -10.67 -9.47
CA GLY A 7 -6.29 -9.86 -8.94
C GLY A 7 -5.17 -9.54 -9.92
N VAL A 8 -4.02 -9.10 -9.41
CA VAL A 8 -2.93 -8.52 -10.21
C VAL A 8 -2.26 -9.49 -11.19
N ARG A 9 -2.40 -10.81 -10.95
CA ARG A 9 -1.90 -11.86 -11.84
C ARG A 9 -3.06 -12.53 -12.61
N SER A 10 -4.02 -11.72 -13.04
CA SER A 10 -5.23 -12.22 -13.69
C SER A 10 -4.91 -13.08 -14.92
N MET A 11 -5.53 -14.25 -14.99
CA MET A 11 -5.47 -15.12 -16.16
C MET A 11 -6.51 -14.73 -17.22
N VAL A 12 -7.54 -13.99 -16.82
CA VAL A 12 -8.62 -13.53 -17.70
C VAL A 12 -8.23 -12.23 -18.42
N ALA A 13 -7.43 -11.37 -17.79
CA ALA A 13 -7.03 -10.08 -18.34
C ALA A 13 -6.46 -10.13 -19.78
N PRO A 14 -5.60 -11.10 -20.15
CA PRO A 14 -5.11 -11.22 -21.53
C PRO A 14 -6.22 -11.52 -22.55
N TRP A 15 -7.23 -12.32 -22.18
CA TRP A 15 -8.36 -12.65 -23.06
C TRP A 15 -9.25 -11.44 -23.35
N LEU A 16 -9.26 -10.48 -22.42
CA LEU A 16 -9.97 -9.21 -22.54
C LEU A 16 -9.14 -8.12 -23.23
N GLY A 17 -7.92 -8.43 -23.67
CA GLY A 17 -7.01 -7.47 -24.31
C GLY A 17 -6.48 -6.39 -23.37
N LEU A 18 -6.47 -6.63 -22.06
CA LEU A 18 -5.90 -5.68 -21.10
C LEU A 18 -4.37 -5.66 -21.18
N LEU A 19 -3.80 -4.47 -20.93
CA LEU A 19 -2.35 -4.28 -20.93
C LEU A 19 -1.68 -5.00 -19.76
N GLN A 20 -0.41 -5.36 -19.97
CA GLN A 20 0.44 -5.92 -18.93
C GLN A 20 0.73 -4.88 -17.83
N PRO A 21 0.99 -5.32 -16.58
CA PRO A 21 1.40 -4.41 -15.51
C PRO A 21 2.67 -3.63 -15.88
N VAL A 22 2.68 -2.34 -15.55
CA VAL A 22 3.84 -1.45 -15.76
C VAL A 22 4.51 -1.16 -14.41
N HIS A 23 5.83 -1.28 -14.37
CA HIS A 23 6.60 -0.98 -13.17
C HIS A 23 6.58 0.53 -12.87
N SER A 24 6.20 0.91 -11.64
CA SER A 24 6.05 2.31 -11.24
C SER A 24 7.37 3.03 -10.90
N GLY A 25 8.48 2.29 -10.79
CA GLY A 25 9.77 2.82 -10.31
C GLY A 25 9.79 3.10 -8.81
N ARG A 26 8.79 2.60 -8.06
CA ARG A 26 8.65 2.81 -6.62
C ARG A 26 8.41 1.49 -5.91
N SER A 27 8.99 1.39 -4.73
CA SER A 27 8.79 0.28 -3.80
C SER A 27 8.11 0.80 -2.54
N ALA A 28 7.41 -0.09 -1.84
CA ALA A 28 6.80 0.24 -0.56
C ALA A 28 7.11 -0.84 0.48
N VAL A 29 7.46 -0.40 1.69
CA VAL A 29 7.41 -1.22 2.89
C VAL A 29 6.17 -0.80 3.66
N ARG A 30 5.43 -1.77 4.19
CA ARG A 30 4.22 -1.52 4.97
C ARG A 30 4.03 -2.63 5.97
N SER A 31 3.41 -2.31 7.10
CA SER A 31 3.05 -3.29 8.12
C SER A 31 1.96 -2.73 9.02
N ILE A 32 1.57 -3.52 10.02
CA ILE A 32 0.71 -3.12 11.12
C ILE A 32 1.57 -3.06 12.37
N GLY A 33 1.59 -1.90 13.02
CA GLY A 33 2.13 -1.75 14.37
C GLY A 33 1.05 -2.06 15.39
N VAL A 34 1.38 -2.84 16.42
CA VAL A 34 0.47 -3.22 17.51
C VAL A 34 0.91 -2.54 18.80
N PHE A 35 -0.02 -1.85 19.45
CA PHE A 35 0.15 -1.07 20.67
C PHE A 35 -0.80 -1.63 21.74
N PRO A 36 -0.35 -2.59 22.58
CA PRO A 36 -1.22 -3.31 23.51
C PRO A 36 -2.01 -2.42 24.48
N ASP A 37 -1.39 -1.31 24.90
CA ASP A 37 -1.94 -0.31 25.83
C ASP A 37 -2.70 0.82 25.11
N GLY A 38 -2.85 0.71 23.79
CA GLY A 38 -3.43 1.72 22.93
C GLY A 38 -2.40 2.72 22.42
N HIS A 39 -2.71 3.34 21.28
CA HIS A 39 -1.77 4.26 20.61
C HIS A 39 -2.11 5.75 20.79
N GLY A 40 -3.33 6.08 21.21
CA GLY A 40 -3.74 7.46 21.53
C GLY A 40 -3.69 8.46 20.37
N PHE A 41 -3.74 7.98 19.12
CA PHE A 41 -3.79 8.83 17.94
C PHE A 41 -5.24 8.96 17.47
N GLU A 42 -5.61 10.13 16.94
CA GLU A 42 -6.88 10.33 16.27
C GLU A 42 -7.00 9.44 15.03
N HIS A 43 -8.22 9.04 14.67
CA HIS A 43 -8.50 8.19 13.52
C HIS A 43 -8.38 8.96 12.19
N GLU A 44 -7.19 9.48 11.93
CA GLU A 44 -6.86 10.31 10.77
C GLU A 44 -5.58 9.78 10.10
N LEU A 45 -5.52 9.93 8.78
CA LEU A 45 -4.33 9.60 8.00
C LEU A 45 -3.27 10.69 8.19
N GLN A 46 -2.17 10.34 8.83
CA GLN A 46 -1.01 11.22 8.95
C GLN A 46 0.00 10.87 7.85
N GLN A 47 0.40 11.86 7.04
CA GLN A 47 1.36 11.65 5.94
C GLN A 47 2.48 12.69 5.96
N VAL A 48 3.68 12.22 5.62
CA VAL A 48 4.85 13.07 5.38
C VAL A 48 5.38 12.76 3.98
N LEU A 49 5.63 13.82 3.21
CA LEU A 49 6.15 13.76 1.85
C LEU A 49 7.46 14.54 1.79
N GLY A 50 8.51 13.94 1.22
CA GLY A 50 9.80 14.62 1.05
C GLY A 50 10.82 13.78 0.32
N GLN A 51 11.68 14.41 -0.49
CA GLN A 51 12.85 13.78 -1.14
C GLN A 51 12.54 12.47 -1.91
N GLY A 52 11.37 12.37 -2.54
CA GLY A 52 10.95 11.16 -3.28
C GLY A 52 10.45 10.01 -2.38
N ILE A 53 10.33 10.26 -1.08
CA ILE A 53 9.76 9.38 -0.07
C ILE A 53 8.36 9.89 0.30
N ARG A 54 7.44 8.95 0.55
CA ARG A 54 6.15 9.20 1.20
C ARG A 54 6.04 8.22 2.36
N ALA A 55 5.86 8.71 3.56
CA ALA A 55 5.55 7.89 4.72
C ALA A 55 4.19 8.28 5.27
N GLY A 56 3.55 7.37 5.98
CA GLY A 56 2.35 7.71 6.70
C GLY A 56 1.84 6.55 7.51
N PHE A 57 0.84 6.85 8.33
CA PHE A 57 0.16 5.86 9.14
C PHE A 57 -1.31 6.22 9.33
N LEU A 58 -2.12 5.19 9.57
CA LEU A 58 -3.55 5.27 9.77
C LEU A 58 -3.93 4.30 10.90
N PRO A 59 -4.50 4.79 12.02
CA PRO A 59 -5.12 3.93 13.01
C PRO A 59 -6.18 3.02 12.38
N LEU A 60 -6.14 1.73 12.67
CA LEU A 60 -7.13 0.73 12.26
C LEU A 60 -8.09 0.40 13.42
N SER A 61 -7.57 0.41 14.64
CA SER A 61 -8.28 0.22 15.91
C SER A 61 -7.58 1.04 16.98
N ASP A 62 -8.04 1.04 18.24
CA ASP A 62 -7.35 1.69 19.37
C ASP A 62 -5.93 1.15 19.62
N LYS A 63 -5.61 -0.03 19.08
CA LYS A 63 -4.35 -0.77 19.31
C LYS A 63 -3.55 -1.07 18.05
N GLU A 64 -4.08 -0.81 16.87
CA GLU A 64 -3.42 -1.18 15.62
C GLU A 64 -3.29 0.02 14.71
N ILE A 65 -2.10 0.19 14.14
CA ILE A 65 -1.81 1.23 13.17
C ILE A 65 -1.26 0.60 11.91
N PHE A 66 -1.93 0.81 10.78
CA PHE A 66 -1.32 0.57 9.47
C PHE A 66 -0.29 1.66 9.20
N TRP A 67 0.92 1.29 8.81
CA TRP A 67 1.94 2.25 8.39
C TRP A 67 2.59 1.83 7.09
N PHE A 68 3.10 2.81 6.36
CA PHE A 68 3.77 2.59 5.10
C PHE A 68 4.91 3.59 4.87
N LEU A 69 5.86 3.15 4.06
CA LEU A 69 6.95 3.93 3.50
C LEU A 69 7.07 3.59 2.01
N THR A 70 6.84 4.56 1.14
CA THR A 70 7.02 4.44 -0.31
C THR A 70 8.22 5.26 -0.76
N PHE A 71 9.13 4.66 -1.50
CA PHE A 71 10.38 5.29 -1.95
C PHE A 71 10.69 4.90 -3.40
N LYS A 72 11.63 5.60 -4.03
CA LYS A 72 12.13 5.22 -5.36
C LYS A 72 12.81 3.86 -5.25
N THR A 73 12.48 2.93 -6.13
CA THR A 73 13.16 1.63 -6.19
C THR A 73 14.64 1.86 -6.49
N PRO A 74 15.58 1.33 -5.68
CA PRO A 74 17.00 1.38 -6.01
C PRO A 74 17.24 0.79 -7.40
N LYS A 75 18.18 1.40 -8.15
CA LYS A 75 18.65 0.75 -9.37
C LYS A 75 19.44 -0.50 -8.96
N GLU A 76 19.20 -1.61 -9.65
CA GLU A 76 20.01 -2.82 -9.55
C GLU A 76 21.48 -2.54 -9.91
#